data_AF-A0A7J2S354-F1
#
_entry.id   AF-A0A7J2S354-F1
#
_cell.length_a   1.000
_cell.length_b   1.000
_cell.length_c   1.000
_cell.angle_alpha   90.00
_cell.angle_beta   90.00
_cell.angle_gamma   90.00
#
_symmetry.space_group_name_H-M   'P 1'
#
loop_
_entity.id
_entity.type
_entity.pdbx_description
1 polymer ?
#
loop_
_entity_poly.entity_id
_entity_poly.type
_entity_poly.pdbx_seq_one_letter_code
_entity_poly.pdbx_strand_id
1 'polypeptide(L)' 'MIKGMKIHVAVSKEGVPLSIEISAANDHDSLYFIDLIDEISLKGEKGRPRTRPDEVNADPAYDSDEIPQGERYKVKYSC' A
#
# COMPACT_ATOMS: atom_id res chain seq x y z
N MET A 1 21.32 16.03 3.89
CA MET A 1 20.90 16.39 2.51
C MET A 1 20.15 15.19 1.96
N ILE A 2 18.87 15.35 1.58
CA ILE A 2 18.06 14.28 0.99
C ILE A 2 18.49 14.11 -0.47
N LYS A 3 18.80 12.88 -0.91
CA LYS A 3 19.38 12.60 -2.25
C LYS A 3 18.36 12.13 -3.30
N GLY A 4 17.08 12.13 -2.97
CA GLY A 4 15.99 11.75 -3.84
C GLY A 4 14.73 11.44 -3.04
N MET A 5 13.63 11.20 -3.74
CA MET A 5 12.36 10.78 -3.14
C MET A 5 11.80 9.57 -3.89
N LYS A 6 11.03 8.75 -3.18
CA LYS A 6 10.20 7.70 -3.75
C LYS A 6 8.73 8.07 -3.51
N ILE A 7 7.88 7.67 -4.45
CA ILE A 7 6.44 7.83 -4.32
C ILE A 7 5.84 6.42 -4.36
N HIS A 8 5.20 6.03 -3.26
CA HIS A 8 4.48 4.79 -3.13
C HIS A 8 3.01 5.08 -3.43
N VAL A 9 2.38 4.30 -4.30
CA VAL A 9 0.98 4.53 -4.70
C VAL A 9 0.22 3.22 -4.64
N ALA A 10 -0.86 3.20 -3.87
CA ALA A 10 -1.83 2.11 -3.98
C ALA A 10 -2.84 2.46 -5.08
N VAL A 11 -3.07 1.53 -5.99
CA VAL A 11 -3.99 1.73 -7.11
C VAL A 11 -5.09 0.68 -7.09
N SER A 12 -6.29 1.07 -7.51
CA SER A 12 -7.36 0.13 -7.79
C SER A 12 -7.02 -0.71 -9.03
N LYS A 13 -7.76 -1.79 -9.24
CA LYS A 13 -7.59 -2.65 -10.42
C LYS A 13 -7.84 -1.90 -11.74
N GLU A 14 -8.66 -0.86 -11.68
CA GLU A 14 -9.01 0.03 -12.80
C GLU A 14 -7.96 1.15 -13.02
N GLY A 15 -6.90 1.18 -12.20
CA GLY A 15 -5.82 2.17 -12.30
C GLY A 15 -6.11 3.49 -11.57
N VAL A 16 -7.11 3.53 -10.67
CA VAL A 16 -7.42 4.73 -9.89
C VAL A 16 -6.49 4.79 -8.66
N PRO A 17 -5.72 5.85 -8.44
CA PRO A 17 -4.92 5.99 -7.23
C PRO A 17 -5.82 6.14 -5.99
N LEU A 18 -5.55 5.33 -4.96
CA LEU A 18 -6.35 5.24 -3.74
C LEU A 18 -5.67 5.93 -2.55
N SER A 19 -4.35 5.81 -2.46
CA SER A 19 -3.50 6.43 -1.44
C SER A 19 -2.10 6.65 -2.00
N ILE A 20 -1.37 7.61 -1.41
CA ILE A 20 -0.04 8.01 -1.86
C ILE A 20 0.82 8.28 -0.62
N GLU A 21 1.97 7.64 -0.55
CA GLU A 21 2.98 7.89 0.47
C GLU A 21 4.28 8.36 -0.17
N ILE A 22 4.98 9.27 0.52
CA ILE A 22 6.23 9.86 0.01
C ILE A 22 7.35 9.60 1.02
N SER A 23 8.43 9.01 0.54
CA SER A 23 9.60 8.67 1.36
C SER A 23 10.89 9.26 0.78
N ALA A 24 11.94 9.30 1.60
CA ALA A 24 13.26 9.61 1.10
C ALA A 24 13.79 8.41 0.30
N ALA A 25 14.58 8.68 -0.75
CA ALA A 25 15.05 7.61 -1.64
C ALA A 25 15.93 6.54 -0.97
N ASN A 26 16.49 6.84 0.21
CA ASN A 26 17.31 5.91 0.99
C ASN A 26 16.47 5.04 1.95
N ASP A 27 15.18 5.32 2.11
CA ASP A 27 14.34 4.56 3.03
C ASP A 27 13.85 3.27 2.36
N HIS A 28 13.68 2.24 3.18
CA HIS A 28 13.28 0.92 2.72
C HIS A 28 11.78 0.90 2.43
N ASP A 29 11.39 0.35 1.28
CA ASP A 29 10.01 0.44 0.77
C ASP A 29 9.01 -0.27 1.69
N SER A 30 9.42 -1.36 2.35
CA SER A 30 8.57 -2.11 3.30
C SER A 30 8.04 -1.27 4.46
N LEU A 31 8.75 -0.21 4.87
CA LEU A 31 8.36 0.65 5.99
C LEU A 31 7.07 1.42 5.71
N TYR A 32 6.80 1.72 4.44
CA TYR A 32 5.66 2.54 4.01
C TYR A 32 4.46 1.71 3.58
N PHE A 33 4.59 0.38 3.52
CA PHE A 33 3.54 -0.48 2.99
C PHE A 33 2.27 -0.47 3.85
N ILE A 34 2.43 -0.61 5.17
CA ILE A 34 1.28 -0.68 6.10
C ILE A 34 0.54 0.65 6.11
N ASP A 35 1.27 1.75 6.21
CA ASP A 35 0.70 3.10 6.20
C ASP A 35 -0.05 3.38 4.90
N LEU A 36 0.57 3.08 3.75
CA LEU A 36 -0.04 3.22 2.42
C LEU A 36 -1.37 2.46 2.32
N ILE A 37 -1.45 1.23 2.84
CA ILE A 37 -2.67 0.41 2.77
C ILE A 37 -3.72 0.88 3.80
N ASP A 38 -3.32 1.28 5.00
CA ASP A 38 -4.23 1.75 6.05
C ASP A 38 -4.86 3.12 5.71
N GLU A 39 -4.24 3.91 4.83
CA GLU A 39 -4.83 5.15 4.28
C GLU A 39 -5.99 4.91 3.28
N ILE A 40 -6.12 3.70 2.72
CA ILE A 40 -7.16 3.41 1.73
C ILE A 40 -8.54 3.59 2.37
N SER A 41 -9.35 4.50 1.82
CA SER A 41 -10.72 4.73 2.29
C SER A 41 -11.66 4.98 1.12
N LEU A 42 -12.39 3.95 0.73
CA LEU A 42 -13.35 4.00 -0.37
C LEU A 42 -14.75 4.32 0.17
N LYS A 43 -15.22 5.55 -0.09
CA LYS A 43 -16.61 5.94 0.20
C LYS A 43 -17.53 5.38 -0.88
N GLY A 44 -18.37 4.41 -0.51
CA GLY A 44 -19.47 3.94 -1.35
C GLY A 44 -20.71 4.84 -1.24
N GLU A 45 -21.73 4.57 -2.06
CA GLU A 45 -23.00 5.33 -2.06
C GLU A 45 -23.78 5.21 -0.74
N LYS A 46 -23.61 4.11 0.01
CA LYS A 46 -24.30 3.87 1.28
C LYS A 46 -23.46 2.99 2.20
N GLY A 47 -23.48 3.29 3.50
CA GLY A 47 -22.86 2.47 4.55
C GLY A 47 -21.45 2.95 4.97
N ARG A 48 -20.75 2.10 5.75
CA ARG A 48 -19.39 2.39 6.23
C ARG A 48 -18.40 2.30 5.05
N PRO A 49 -17.48 3.27 4.89
CA PRO A 49 -16.43 3.20 3.87
C PRO A 49 -15.66 1.88 3.94
N ARG A 50 -15.28 1.33 2.79
CA ARG A 50 -14.37 0.17 2.75
C ARG A 50 -12.95 0.70 2.99
N THR A 51 -12.35 0.27 4.09
CA THR A 51 -11.00 0.71 4.50
C THR A 51 -9.95 -0.40 4.45
N ARG A 52 -10.33 -1.59 3.98
CA ARG A 52 -9.44 -2.76 3.94
C ARG A 52 -9.58 -3.46 2.59
N PRO A 53 -8.47 -3.67 1.86
CA PRO A 53 -8.47 -4.50 0.67
C PRO A 53 -8.59 -5.99 1.04
N ASP A 54 -9.18 -6.80 0.17
CA ASP A 54 -9.23 -8.25 0.34
C ASP A 54 -7.90 -8.90 -0.08
N GLU A 55 -7.29 -8.35 -1.13
CA GLU A 55 -6.03 -8.78 -1.71
C GLU A 55 -5.24 -7.56 -2.22
N VAL A 56 -3.92 -7.58 -2.03
CA VAL A 56 -2.99 -6.55 -2.49
C VAL A 56 -1.96 -7.22 -3.40
N ASN A 57 -1.80 -6.70 -4.62
CA ASN A 57 -0.67 -7.05 -5.46
C ASN A 57 0.46 -6.05 -5.18
N ALA A 58 1.58 -6.54 -4.68
CA ALA A 58 2.70 -5.73 -4.23
C ALA A 58 3.98 -6.07 -5.00
N ASP A 59 4.90 -5.12 -5.06
CA ASP A 59 6.26 -5.34 -5.54
C ASP A 59 7.05 -6.21 -4.54
N PRO A 60 7.98 -7.09 -4.99
CA PRO A 60 8.82 -7.89 -4.11
C PRO A 60 9.66 -7.06 -3.11
N ALA A 61 9.95 -5.79 -3.40
CA ALA A 61 10.62 -4.88 -2.45
C ALA A 61 9.80 -4.61 -1.17
N TYR A 62 8.50 -4.89 -1.19
CA TYR A 62 7.63 -4.86 0.00
C TYR A 62 7.51 -6.23 0.67
N ASP A 63 8.37 -7.21 0.38
CA ASP A 63 8.37 -8.47 1.13
C ASP A 63 9.17 -8.30 2.42
N SER A 64 8.47 -8.30 3.57
CA SER A 64 9.08 -8.24 4.89
C SER A 64 8.24 -8.96 5.94
N ASP A 65 8.91 -9.52 6.94
CA ASP A 65 8.28 -10.22 8.07
C ASP A 65 7.38 -9.31 8.92
N GLU A 66 7.54 -7.98 8.79
CA GLU A 66 6.76 -6.99 9.52
C GLU A 66 5.37 -6.76 8.92
N ILE A 67 5.12 -7.22 7.68
CA ILE A 67 3.83 -7.06 7.01
C ILE A 67 2.89 -8.19 7.44
N PRO A 68 1.77 -7.90 8.13
CA PRO A 68 0.88 -8.93 8.66
C PRO A 68 0.08 -9.59 7.54
N GLN A 69 0.64 -10.64 6.97
CA GLN A 69 0.01 -11.41 5.90
C GLN A 69 -1.11 -12.32 6.44
N GLY A 70 -2.25 -12.34 5.76
CA GLY A 70 -3.32 -13.33 5.98
C GLY A 70 -4.35 -12.99 7.06
N GLU A 71 -4.02 -12.11 8.01
CA GLU A 71 -4.99 -11.65 9.04
C GLU A 71 -5.72 -10.36 8.62
N ARG A 72 -5.06 -9.50 7.84
CA ARG A 72 -5.58 -8.18 7.45
C ARG A 72 -5.95 -8.08 5.97
N TYR A 73 -5.13 -8.65 5.10
CA TYR A 73 -5.30 -8.78 3.66
C TYR A 73 -4.39 -9.90 3.14
N LYS A 74 -4.70 -10.46 1.97
CA LYS A 74 -3.78 -11.37 1.28
C LYS A 74 -2.81 -10.54 0.43
N VAL A 75 -1.52 -10.75 0.60
CA VAL A 75 -0.52 -10.12 -0.27
C VAL A 75 -0.10 -11.12 -1.33
N LYS A 76 -0.01 -10.66 -2.57
CA LYS A 76 0.61 -11.38 -3.68
C LYS A 76 1.75 -10.52 -4.19
N TYR A 77 2.95 -11.08 -4.18
CA TYR A 77 4.09 -10.44 -4.81
C TYR A 77 4.12 -10.81 -6.29
N SER A 78 4.09 -9.81 -7.16
CA SER A 78 4.22 -10.00 -8.61
C SER A 78 5.67 -9.80 -9.03
N CYS A 79 6.18 -10.71 -9.85
CA CYS A 79 7.49 -10.59 -10.51
C CYS A 79 7.41 -9.72 -11.77
#